data_AF-A0A6N2MKV2-F1
#
_entry.id   AF-A0A6N2MKV2-F1
#
_cell.length_a   1.000
_cell.length_b   1.000
_cell.length_c   1.000
_cell.angle_alpha   90.00
_cell.angle_beta   90.00
_cell.angle_gamma   90.00
#
_symmetry.space_group_name_H-M   'P 1'
#
loop_
_entity.id
_entity.type
_entity.pdbx_description
1 polymer ?
#
loop_
_entity_poly.entity_id
_entity_poly.type
_entity_poly.pdbx_seq_one_letter_code
_entity_poly.pdbx_strand_id
1 'polypeptide(L)'
;MSPARTGNYTLQLALASASASELQVRFNDRRAKRPHFTTRLIGRDNAIARHGIYGLYWFYSINVPSHLLRNGNNTVYLTQSRSKSPFGGIMYDYIRLEGPPDTGLISLQ
;
A
#
# COMPACT_ATOMS: atom_id res chain seq x y z
N MET A 1 17.43 -19.05 15.66
CA MET A 1 17.43 -18.02 14.60
C MET A 1 16.66 -18.60 13.43
N SER A 2 15.43 -18.14 13.19
CA SER A 2 14.60 -18.67 12.10
C SER A 2 15.16 -18.22 10.75
N PRO A 3 15.19 -19.07 9.71
CA PRO A 3 15.69 -18.68 8.40
C PRO A 3 14.88 -17.51 7.85
N ALA A 4 15.57 -16.55 7.21
CA ALA A 4 14.92 -15.46 6.51
C ALA A 4 14.03 -16.05 5.41
N ARG A 5 12.73 -15.77 5.46
CA ARG A 5 11.78 -16.23 4.46
C ARG A 5 12.14 -15.59 3.12
N THR A 6 12.67 -16.39 2.19
CA THR A 6 13.10 -15.94 0.87
C THR A 6 11.87 -15.85 -0.04
N GLY A 7 11.32 -14.65 -0.22
CA GLY A 7 10.24 -14.43 -1.18
C GLY A 7 9.62 -13.04 -1.05
N ASN A 8 8.92 -12.60 -2.10
CA ASN A 8 8.24 -11.31 -2.08
C ASN A 8 7.01 -11.35 -1.19
N TYR A 9 6.84 -10.31 -0.41
CA TYR A 9 5.65 -10.04 0.37
C TYR A 9 4.63 -9.33 -0.53
N THR A 10 3.38 -9.27 -0.09
CA THR A 10 2.32 -8.52 -0.78
C THR A 10 1.65 -7.56 0.19
N LEU A 11 1.58 -6.28 -0.17
CA LEU A 11 0.78 -5.29 0.56
C LEU A 11 -0.56 -5.14 -0.17
N GLN A 12 -1.63 -5.66 0.43
CA GLN A 12 -3.00 -5.36 0.03
C GLN A 12 -3.41 -4.01 0.62
N LEU A 13 -3.91 -3.12 -0.22
CA LEU A 13 -4.26 -1.76 0.14
C LEU A 13 -5.56 -1.36 -0.54
N ALA A 14 -6.57 -1.06 0.27
CA ALA A 14 -7.86 -0.63 -0.21
C ALA A 14 -8.24 0.76 0.31
N LEU A 15 -8.83 1.54 -0.59
CA LEU A 15 -9.30 2.89 -0.33
C LEU A 15 -10.83 2.90 -0.50
N ALA A 16 -11.54 3.34 0.54
CA ALA A 16 -12.98 3.56 0.49
C ALA A 16 -13.37 4.66 -0.51
N SER A 17 -12.47 5.62 -0.74
CA SER A 17 -12.62 6.73 -1.70
C SER A 17 -11.28 7.44 -1.90
N ALA A 18 -11.17 8.16 -3.01
CA ALA A 18 -10.15 9.18 -3.19
C ALA A 18 -10.74 10.40 -3.92
N SER A 19 -10.18 11.58 -3.67
CA SER A 19 -10.54 12.81 -4.37
C SER A 19 -9.28 13.55 -4.81
N ALA A 20 -9.07 13.67 -6.13
CA ALA A 20 -7.97 14.38 -6.79
C ALA A 20 -6.58 14.15 -6.14
N SER A 21 -6.28 12.91 -5.79
CA SER A 21 -5.15 12.54 -4.94
C SER A 21 -4.24 11.50 -5.59
N GLU A 22 -3.00 11.42 -5.12
CA GLU A 22 -2.05 10.38 -5.52
C GLU A 22 -1.41 9.79 -4.26
N LEU A 23 -1.57 8.48 -4.07
CA LEU A 23 -0.95 7.74 -2.98
C LEU A 23 0.38 7.15 -3.43
N GLN A 24 1.43 7.44 -2.67
CA GLN A 24 2.74 6.84 -2.82
C GLN A 24 3.08 5.98 -1.61
N VAL A 25 3.62 4.78 -1.85
CA VAL A 25 4.04 3.84 -0.82
C VAL A 25 5.56 3.73 -0.81
N ARG A 26 6.16 3.85 0.38
CA ARG A 26 7.58 3.60 0.63
C ARG A 26 7.77 2.65 1.81
N PHE A 27 8.85 1.89 1.79
CA PHE A 27 9.20 0.92 2.83
C PHE A 27 10.53 1.34 3.44
N ASN A 28 10.55 1.48 4.76
CA ASN A 28 11.71 1.78 5.63
C ASN A 28 12.42 3.13 5.40
N ASP A 29 12.42 3.69 4.19
CA ASP A 29 12.96 5.00 3.87
C ASP A 29 11.86 5.91 3.28
N ARG A 30 11.41 6.90 4.05
CA ARG A 30 10.43 7.91 3.61
C ARG A 30 10.98 8.79 2.49
N ARG A 31 12.30 8.97 2.40
CA ARG A 31 12.98 9.89 1.48
C ARG A 31 13.50 9.20 0.23
N ALA A 32 13.22 7.90 0.05
CA ALA A 32 13.56 7.17 -1.18
C ALA A 32 13.13 7.96 -2.41
N LYS A 33 14.11 8.23 -3.31
CA LYS A 33 13.96 9.13 -4.47
C LYS A 33 12.76 8.75 -5.34
N ARG A 34 12.52 7.47 -5.52
CA ARG A 34 11.33 6.93 -6.19
C ARG A 34 10.46 6.21 -5.16
N PRO A 35 9.13 6.42 -5.19
CA PRO A 35 8.25 5.57 -4.40
C PRO A 35 8.32 4.13 -4.91
N HIS A 36 8.16 3.16 -4.02
CA HIS A 36 8.12 1.75 -4.42
C HIS A 36 6.81 1.41 -5.14
N PHE A 37 5.74 2.16 -4.85
CA PHE A 37 4.47 2.11 -5.56
C PHE A 37 3.81 3.49 -5.61
N THR A 38 3.10 3.80 -6.70
CA THR A 38 2.24 4.99 -6.82
C THR A 38 0.95 4.64 -7.53
N THR A 39 -0.18 5.17 -7.05
CA THR A 39 -1.48 5.08 -7.74
C THR A 39 -1.56 5.98 -8.97
N ARG A 40 -0.61 6.92 -9.13
CA ARG A 40 -0.79 8.15 -9.91
C ARG A 40 -2.05 8.91 -9.45
N LEU A 41 -2.51 9.86 -10.25
CA LEU A 41 -3.73 10.61 -9.94
C LEU A 41 -4.96 9.69 -9.99
N ILE A 42 -5.64 9.58 -8.86
CA ILE A 42 -6.91 8.88 -8.68
C ILE A 42 -7.93 9.84 -8.04
N GLY A 43 -9.17 9.36 -7.94
CA GLY A 43 -10.21 10.06 -7.22
C GLY A 43 -10.96 11.09 -8.04
N ARG A 44 -11.95 10.61 -8.79
CA ARG A 44 -12.97 11.43 -9.47
C ARG A 44 -14.29 11.49 -8.69
N ASP A 45 -14.30 10.95 -7.47
CA ASP A 45 -15.46 11.03 -6.58
C ASP A 45 -15.33 12.22 -5.60
N ASN A 46 -16.45 12.59 -4.98
CA ASN A 46 -16.59 13.71 -4.06
C ASN A 46 -17.08 13.27 -2.68
N ALA A 47 -16.84 12.01 -2.28
CA ALA A 47 -17.35 11.49 -1.01
C ALA A 47 -16.86 12.34 0.17
N ILE A 48 -15.57 12.71 0.19
CA ILE A 48 -14.97 13.58 1.21
C ILE A 48 -15.70 14.93 1.30
N ALA A 49 -15.94 15.60 0.17
CA ALA A 49 -16.61 16.90 0.15
C ALA A 49 -18.06 16.83 0.64
N ARG A 50 -18.70 15.66 0.54
CA ARG A 50 -20.06 15.42 1.02
C ARG A 50 -20.11 14.82 2.43
N HIS A 51 -18.97 14.73 3.13
CA HIS A 51 -18.85 14.02 4.40
C HIS A 51 -19.34 12.57 4.33
N GLY A 52 -19.24 11.94 3.14
CA GLY A 52 -19.54 10.54 2.95
C GLY A 52 -18.46 9.65 3.56
N ILE A 53 -18.85 8.41 3.91
CA ILE A 53 -17.95 7.40 4.49
C ILE A 53 -17.43 6.40 3.44
N TYR A 54 -17.99 6.41 2.23
CA TYR A 54 -17.65 5.50 1.14
C TYR A 54 -17.92 6.17 -0.21
N GLY A 55 -17.03 5.99 -1.16
CA GLY A 55 -17.09 6.55 -2.51
C GLY A 55 -16.72 5.52 -3.55
N LEU A 56 -15.88 5.89 -4.53
CA LEU A 56 -15.37 4.92 -5.49
C LEU A 56 -14.27 4.10 -4.82
N TYR A 57 -14.49 2.78 -4.75
CA TYR A 57 -13.54 1.86 -4.14
C TYR A 57 -12.31 1.63 -5.02
N TRP A 58 -11.12 1.61 -4.39
CA TRP A 58 -9.86 1.28 -5.05
C TRP A 58 -9.17 0.16 -4.29
N PHE A 59 -8.73 -0.88 -5.00
CA PHE A 59 -7.98 -1.99 -4.42
C PHE A 59 -6.67 -2.20 -5.16
N TYR A 60 -5.58 -2.33 -4.40
CA TYR A 60 -4.24 -2.53 -4.93
C TYR A 60 -3.56 -3.70 -4.24
N SER A 61 -3.02 -4.63 -5.05
CA SER A 61 -2.13 -5.70 -4.61
C SER A 61 -0.69 -5.31 -5.01
N ILE A 62 0.11 -4.91 -4.02
CA ILE A 62 1.43 -4.30 -4.24
C ILE A 62 2.51 -5.33 -3.90
N ASN A 63 3.33 -5.71 -4.89
CA ASN A 63 4.49 -6.57 -4.67
C ASN A 63 5.55 -5.84 -3.83
N VAL A 64 6.00 -6.48 -2.75
CA VAL A 64 7.00 -5.96 -1.81
C VAL A 64 8.21 -6.90 -1.82
N PRO A 65 9.26 -6.58 -2.60
CA PRO A 65 10.50 -7.34 -2.57
C PRO A 65 11.07 -7.45 -1.16
N SER A 66 11.49 -8.65 -0.74
CA SER A 66 12.00 -8.91 0.61
C SER A 66 13.19 -8.03 0.98
N HIS A 67 14.03 -7.65 0.02
CA HIS A 67 15.19 -6.78 0.26
C HIS A 67 14.82 -5.34 0.68
N LEU A 68 13.56 -4.93 0.50
CA LEU A 68 13.04 -3.66 1.03
C LEU A 68 12.67 -3.74 2.50
N LEU A 69 12.59 -4.96 3.05
CA LEU A 69 12.25 -5.25 4.44
C LEU A 69 13.51 -5.68 5.21
N ARG A 70 13.43 -5.60 6.54
CA ARG A 70 14.49 -6.02 7.46
C ARG A 70 13.93 -6.91 8.56
N ASN A 71 14.80 -7.71 9.18
CA ASN A 71 14.43 -8.45 10.38
C ASN A 71 14.03 -7.47 11.50
N GLY A 72 12.92 -7.74 12.17
CA GLY A 72 12.35 -6.86 13.19
C GLY A 72 11.44 -5.78 12.61
N ASN A 73 11.56 -4.55 13.11
CA ASN A 73 10.59 -3.49 12.85
C ASN A 73 10.76 -2.90 11.45
N ASN A 74 9.67 -2.91 10.69
CA ASN A 74 9.55 -2.26 9.39
C ASN A 74 8.57 -1.09 9.47
N THR A 75 8.78 -0.06 8.66
CA THR A 75 7.88 1.10 8.57
C THR A 75 7.35 1.24 7.15
N VAL A 76 6.03 1.30 6.98
CA VAL A 76 5.38 1.60 5.71
C VAL A 76 4.94 3.07 5.73
N TYR A 77 5.42 3.85 4.77
CA TYR A 77 5.02 5.25 4.60
C TYR A 77 3.98 5.37 3.50
N LEU A 78 2.79 5.83 3.86
CA LEU A 78 1.70 6.16 2.95
C LEU A 78 1.65 7.67 2.78
N THR A 79 2.01 8.19 1.61
CA THR A 79 2.11 9.62 1.36
C THR A 79 1.11 10.05 0.30
N GLN A 80 0.20 10.95 0.66
CA GLN A 80 -0.59 11.69 -0.31
C GLN A 80 0.30 12.76 -0.95
N SER A 81 0.78 12.49 -2.16
CA SER A 81 1.73 13.37 -2.88
C SER A 81 1.05 14.49 -3.66
N ARG A 82 -0.29 14.46 -3.76
CA ARG A 82 -1.11 15.49 -4.39
C ARG A 82 -2.27 15.86 -3.46
N SER A 83 -2.34 17.14 -3.10
CA SER A 83 -3.50 17.76 -2.48
C SER A 83 -3.55 19.22 -2.91
N LYS A 84 -4.48 19.56 -3.80
CA LYS A 84 -4.62 20.92 -4.33
C LYS A 84 -5.84 21.66 -3.77
N SER A 85 -6.64 20.99 -2.94
CA SER A 85 -7.93 21.46 -2.45
C SER A 85 -8.17 20.92 -1.05
N PRO A 86 -8.94 21.63 -0.19
CA PRO A 86 -9.36 21.11 1.12
C PRO A 86 -10.08 19.76 1.05
N PHE A 87 -10.71 19.44 -0.08
CA PHE A 87 -11.41 18.18 -0.29
C PHE A 87 -10.56 17.14 -1.03
N GLY A 88 -9.29 17.44 -1.32
CA GLY A 88 -8.36 16.48 -1.87
C GLY A 88 -7.87 15.52 -0.78
N GLY A 89 -8.29 14.27 -0.84
CA GLY A 89 -7.93 13.29 0.20
C GLY A 89 -8.04 11.84 -0.23
N ILE A 90 -7.62 10.97 0.67
CA ILE A 90 -7.71 9.51 0.56
C ILE A 90 -8.45 9.00 1.80
N MET A 91 -9.45 8.15 1.60
CA MET A 91 -10.13 7.45 2.67
C MET A 91 -9.70 5.97 2.64
N TYR A 92 -9.11 5.49 3.73
CA TYR A 92 -8.65 4.10 3.83
C TYR A 92 -9.80 3.19 4.25
N ASP A 93 -9.77 1.96 3.73
CA ASP A 93 -10.67 0.89 4.17
C ASP A 93 -9.86 -0.27 4.77
N TYR A 94 -8.91 -0.82 4.00
CA TYR A 94 -8.22 -2.05 4.37
C TYR A 94 -6.72 -2.01 4.07
N ILE A 95 -5.91 -2.54 5.00
CA ILE A 95 -4.46 -2.73 4.81
C ILE A 95 -4.07 -4.10 5.36
N ARG A 96 -3.38 -4.91 4.55
CA ARG A 96 -2.82 -6.21 4.97
C ARG A 96 -1.46 -6.44 4.33
N LEU A 97 -0.48 -6.82 5.15
CA LEU A 97 0.81 -7.32 4.68
C LEU A 97 0.80 -8.85 4.74
N GLU A 98 0.92 -9.49 3.58
CA GLU A 98 1.02 -10.92 3.41
C GLU A 98 2.49 -11.29 3.19
N GLY A 99 2.95 -12.38 3.80
CA GLY A 99 4.25 -12.92 3.42
C GLY A 99 4.18 -13.77 2.15
N PRO A 100 5.34 -14.14 1.57
CA PRO A 100 5.39 -14.94 0.35
C PRO A 100 4.68 -16.28 0.51
N PRO A 101 3.97 -16.77 -0.53
CA PRO A 101 3.27 -18.05 -0.45
C PRO A 101 4.21 -19.15 0.08
N ASP A 102 3.68 -20.01 0.94
CA ASP A 102 4.42 -21.16 1.42
C ASP A 102 4.73 -22.05 0.21
N THR A 103 5.96 -21.98 -0.27
CA THR A 103 6.53 -22.98 -1.17
C THR A 103 6.85 -24.17 -0.29
N GLY A 104 5.80 -24.82 0.23
CA GLY A 104 5.93 -26.18 0.72
C GLY A 104 6.54 -26.96 -0.42
N LEU A 105 7.79 -27.38 -0.26
CA LEU A 105 8.29 -28.52 -1.03
C LEU A 105 7.22 -29.59 -0.81
N ILE A 106 6.53 -29.92 -1.89
CA ILE A 106 5.72 -31.12 -2.01
C ILE A 106 6.68 -32.26 -1.67
N SER A 107 6.76 -32.63 -0.39
CA SER A 107 7.41 -33.84 0.04
C SER A 107 6.48 -34.96 -0.41
N LEU A 108 6.61 -35.34 -1.68
CA LEU A 108 6.19 -36.64 -2.15
C LEU A 108 7.11 -37.64 -1.45
N GLN A 109 6.62 -38.19 -0.34
CA GLN A 109 6.96 -39.53 0.09
C GLN A 109 5.77 -40.43 -0.23
#